data_AF-A0A3M6AJ85-F1
#
_entry.id   AF-A0A3M6AJ85-F1
#
_cell.length_a   1.000
_cell.length_b   1.000
_cell.length_c   1.000
_cell.angle_alpha   90.00
_cell.angle_beta   90.00
_cell.angle_gamma   90.00
#
_symmetry.space_group_name_H-M   'P 1'
#
loop_
_entity.id
_entity.type
_entity.pdbx_description
1 polymer ?
#
loop_
_entity_poly.entity_id
_entity_poly.type
_entity_poly.pdbx_seq_one_letter_code
_entity_poly.pdbx_strand_id
1 'polypeptide(L)'
;MQVVTGNGDRQLGPLGGRPNLLMCSTDNQLHLIDHNQAFHWPQEAEEFAGSHVFGPSNRAWHIDMVDKVEYSQRMYDTAKRFRDLCSDIPDEWCESIGKQRLDILLKKIESNLMRCNLNNFWSVLQ
;
A
#
# COMPACT_ATOMS: atom_id res chain seq x y z
N MET A 1 3.10 30.17 5.24
CA MET A 1 2.56 28.92 5.80
C MET A 1 2.81 27.84 4.77
N GLN A 2 3.85 27.02 4.97
CA GLN A 2 4.20 25.96 4.04
C GLN A 2 3.16 24.85 4.22
N VAL A 3 2.29 24.68 3.22
CA VAL A 3 1.41 23.52 3.17
C VAL A 3 2.33 22.34 2.90
N VAL A 4 2.47 21.45 3.88
CA VAL A 4 3.15 20.17 3.69
C VAL A 4 2.24 19.34 2.78
N THR A 5 2.42 19.48 1.47
CA THR A 5 1.76 18.62 0.48
C THR A 5 2.55 17.32 0.42
N GLY A 6 2.17 16.37 1.26
CA GLY A 6 2.80 15.06 1.37
C GLY A 6 2.43 14.46 2.72
N ASN A 7 1.80 13.30 2.73
CA ASN A 7 1.31 12.63 3.93
C ASN A 7 2.44 12.05 4.81
N GLY A 8 3.49 12.83 5.09
CA GLY A 8 4.57 12.47 6.01
C GLY A 8 4.09 12.34 7.46
N ASP A 9 2.87 12.77 7.77
CA ASP A 9 2.21 12.54 9.05
C ASP A 9 1.79 11.07 9.27
N ARG A 10 1.79 10.21 8.24
CA ARG A 10 1.46 8.77 8.36
C ARG A 10 2.53 7.94 9.04
N GLN A 11 3.76 8.43 9.02
CA GLN A 11 4.91 7.75 9.57
C GLN A 11 5.05 8.09 11.05
N LEU A 12 5.46 7.10 11.84
CA LEU A 12 5.74 7.32 13.25
C LEU A 12 7.06 8.08 13.35
N GLY A 13 6.99 9.32 13.83
CA GLY A 13 8.14 10.11 14.22
C GLY A 13 8.38 10.09 15.74
N PRO A 14 9.41 10.80 16.22
CA PRO A 14 9.71 10.91 17.64
C PRO A 14 8.55 11.49 18.49
N LEU A 15 7.64 12.23 17.87
CA LEU A 15 6.46 12.83 18.50
C LEU A 15 5.17 12.03 18.20
N GLY A 16 5.30 10.81 17.70
CA GLY A 16 4.20 9.99 17.19
C GLY A 16 3.94 10.22 15.69
N GLY A 17 2.79 9.74 15.23
CA GLY A 17 2.30 9.90 13.86
C GLY A 17 0.77 9.80 13.83
N ARG A 18 0.16 10.11 12.69
CA ARG A 18 -1.26 9.93 12.37
C ARG A 18 -1.39 8.76 11.39
N PRO A 19 -1.23 7.52 11.86
CA PRO A 19 -1.57 6.39 11.02
C PRO A 19 -3.08 6.46 10.81
N ASN A 20 -3.50 6.65 9.57
CA ASN A 20 -4.89 6.79 9.13
C ASN A 20 -5.66 5.48 9.35
N LEU A 21 -5.81 5.08 10.60
CA LEU A 21 -6.37 3.82 11.05
C LEU A 21 -7.53 4.11 12.00
N LEU A 22 -8.64 3.40 11.81
CA LEU A 22 -9.81 3.47 12.67
C LEU A 22 -10.11 2.09 13.23
N MET A 23 -10.43 2.02 14.54
CA MET A 23 -10.99 0.81 15.12
C MET A 23 -12.49 0.81 14.87
N CYS A 24 -12.99 -0.17 14.13
CA CYS A 24 -14.40 -0.31 13.85
C CYS A 24 -15.07 -1.08 15.00
N SER A 25 -16.06 -0.47 15.64
CA SER A 25 -16.73 -1.07 16.81
C SER A 25 -17.66 -2.22 16.46
N THR A 26 -18.07 -2.36 15.19
CA THR A 26 -19.04 -3.38 14.77
C THR A 26 -18.40 -4.74 14.51
N ASP A 27 -17.18 -4.76 13.96
CA ASP A 27 -16.44 -5.98 13.63
C ASP A 27 -15.18 -6.16 14.49
N ASN A 28 -14.88 -5.17 15.35
CA ASN A 28 -13.68 -5.11 16.18
C ASN A 28 -12.39 -5.25 15.35
N GLN A 29 -12.41 -4.74 14.11
CA GLN A 29 -11.28 -4.75 13.19
C GLN A 29 -10.67 -3.36 13.03
N LEU A 30 -9.40 -3.36 12.63
CA LEU A 30 -8.67 -2.16 12.27
C LEU A 30 -8.89 -1.86 10.78
N HIS A 31 -9.43 -0.68 10.47
CA HIS A 31 -9.69 -0.22 9.12
C HIS A 31 -8.68 0.85 8.72
N LEU A 32 -8.00 0.65 7.59
CA LEU A 32 -7.16 1.68 6.98
C LEU A 32 -8.04 2.62 6.17
N ILE A 33 -7.92 3.92 6.42
CA ILE A 33 -8.60 4.97 5.66
C ILE A 33 -7.59 5.80 4.87
N ASP A 34 -8.10 6.56 3.90
CA ASP A 34 -7.31 7.45 3.06
C ASP A 34 -6.18 6.69 2.28
N HIS A 35 -6.56 6.04 1.17
CA HIS A 35 -5.67 5.20 0.36
C HIS A 35 -4.84 5.96 -0.69
N ASN A 36 -4.74 7.29 -0.63
CA ASN A 36 -4.06 8.09 -1.67
C ASN A 36 -2.57 7.72 -1.92
N GLN A 37 -1.90 7.05 -0.99
CA GLN A 37 -0.51 6.55 -1.13
C GLN A 37 -0.41 5.03 -1.33
N ALA A 38 -1.52 4.29 -1.42
CA ALA A 38 -1.52 2.82 -1.42
C ALA A 38 -0.66 2.20 -2.55
N PHE A 39 -0.48 2.93 -3.65
CA PHE A 39 0.29 2.49 -4.81
C PHE A 39 1.54 3.33 -5.07
N HIS A 40 1.98 4.15 -4.11
CA HIS A 40 3.26 4.84 -4.20
C HIS A 40 4.34 4.00 -3.53
N TRP A 41 5.18 3.35 -4.33
CA TRP A 41 6.30 2.62 -3.77
C TRP A 41 7.37 3.62 -3.24
N PRO A 42 7.85 3.47 -2.00
CA PRO A 42 8.86 4.37 -1.43
C PRO A 42 10.19 4.27 -2.19
N GLN A 43 10.90 5.39 -2.36
CA GLN A 43 12.25 5.37 -2.94
C GLN A 43 13.20 4.57 -2.04
N GLU A 44 13.15 4.82 -0.73
CA GLU A 44 13.92 4.12 0.30
C GLU A 44 12.99 3.17 1.10
N ALA A 45 13.00 1.89 0.75
CA ALA A 45 12.08 0.90 1.32
C ALA A 45 12.37 0.62 2.80
N GLU A 46 13.64 0.65 3.19
CA GLU A 46 14.14 0.46 4.54
C GLU A 46 13.68 1.59 5.48
N GLU A 47 13.81 2.85 5.03
CA GLU A 47 13.36 4.02 5.80
C GLU A 47 11.83 4.00 5.96
N PHE A 48 11.11 3.66 4.89
CA PHE A 48 9.68 3.47 4.94
C PHE A 48 9.30 2.38 5.95
N ALA A 49 9.92 1.20 5.87
CA ALA A 49 9.64 0.11 6.80
C ALA A 49 9.99 0.47 8.25
N GLY A 50 11.08 1.20 8.49
CA GLY A 50 11.48 1.62 9.84
C GLY A 50 10.48 2.57 10.51
N SER A 51 9.81 3.40 9.73
CA SER A 51 8.87 4.43 10.23
C SER A 51 7.39 4.05 10.09
N HIS A 52 7.08 2.99 9.33
CA HIS A 52 5.71 2.53 9.14
C HIS A 52 5.15 1.87 10.40
N VAL A 53 3.87 2.10 10.72
CA VAL A 53 3.21 1.56 11.92
C VAL A 53 3.22 0.01 11.98
N PHE A 54 3.24 -0.67 10.83
CA PHE A 54 3.39 -2.13 10.73
C PHE A 54 4.82 -2.58 10.35
N GLY A 55 5.76 -1.64 10.38
CA GLY A 55 7.18 -1.90 10.21
C GLY A 55 7.74 -2.85 11.26
N PRO A 56 8.79 -3.65 10.96
CA PRO A 56 9.34 -4.64 11.89
C PRO A 56 9.63 -4.07 13.29
N SER A 57 10.22 -2.87 13.36
CA SER A 57 10.56 -2.19 14.62
C SER A 57 9.35 -1.71 15.42
N ASN A 58 8.16 -1.65 14.83
CA ASN A 58 6.95 -1.07 15.40
C ASN A 58 5.87 -2.11 15.73
N ARG A 59 6.19 -3.41 15.63
CA ARG A 59 5.28 -4.53 15.94
C ARG A 59 5.98 -5.64 16.73
N ALA A 60 5.22 -6.44 17.46
CA ALA A 60 5.73 -7.56 18.24
C ALA A 60 5.75 -8.91 17.48
N TRP A 61 4.97 -9.02 16.39
CA TRP A 61 4.87 -10.21 15.56
C TRP A 61 5.81 -10.10 14.36
N HIS A 62 6.26 -11.24 13.82
CA HIS A 62 7.18 -11.33 12.67
C HIS A 62 6.46 -11.98 11.48
N ILE A 63 6.91 -11.69 10.26
CA ILE A 63 6.43 -12.38 9.05
C ILE A 63 7.27 -13.64 8.87
N ASP A 64 6.64 -14.81 8.94
CA ASP A 64 7.29 -16.10 8.75
C ASP A 64 7.17 -16.64 7.31
N MET A 65 7.59 -17.90 7.09
CA MET A 65 7.52 -18.53 5.77
C MET A 65 6.08 -18.82 5.32
N VAL A 66 5.18 -19.13 6.26
CA VAL A 66 3.77 -19.38 5.98
C VAL A 66 3.08 -18.07 5.57
N ASP A 67 3.35 -17.00 6.31
CA ASP A 67 2.86 -15.65 5.98
C ASP A 67 3.29 -15.23 4.57
N LYS A 68 4.57 -15.43 4.23
CA LYS A 68 5.09 -15.12 2.89
C LYS A 68 4.32 -15.82 1.79
N VAL A 69 4.06 -17.12 1.94
CA VAL A 69 3.28 -17.90 0.97
C VAL A 69 1.85 -17.37 0.87
N GLU A 70 1.17 -17.14 2.01
CA GLU A 70 -0.20 -16.64 2.03
C GLU A 70 -0.31 -15.27 1.35
N TYR A 71 0.51 -14.31 1.76
CA TYR A 71 0.45 -12.95 1.25
C TYR A 71 0.93 -12.85 -0.21
N SER A 72 1.92 -13.64 -0.63
CA SER A 72 2.29 -13.76 -2.04
C SER A 72 1.12 -14.26 -2.89
N GLN A 73 0.40 -15.29 -2.42
CA GLN A 73 -0.75 -15.82 -3.14
C GLN A 73 -1.87 -14.78 -3.25
N ARG A 74 -2.18 -14.08 -2.15
CA ARG A 74 -3.19 -13.00 -2.13
C ARG A 74 -2.84 -11.85 -3.08
N MET A 75 -1.57 -11.43 -3.09
CA MET A 75 -1.07 -10.41 -4.01
C MET A 75 -1.18 -10.87 -5.47
N TYR A 76 -0.80 -12.11 -5.75
CA TYR A 76 -0.90 -12.70 -7.09
C TYR A 76 -2.36 -12.77 -7.58
N ASP A 77 -3.27 -13.28 -6.76
CA ASP A 77 -4.69 -13.38 -7.11
C ASP A 77 -5.32 -12.00 -7.35
N THR A 78 -4.88 -10.99 -6.57
CA THR A 78 -5.28 -9.60 -6.77
C THR A 78 -4.74 -9.05 -8.08
N ALA A 79 -3.45 -9.24 -8.36
CA ALA A 79 -2.82 -8.78 -9.61
C ALA A 79 -3.49 -9.40 -10.84
N LYS A 80 -3.82 -10.71 -10.79
CA LYS A 80 -4.50 -11.43 -11.87
C LYS A 80 -5.88 -10.84 -12.19
N ARG A 81 -6.60 -10.38 -11.18
CA ARG A 81 -7.95 -9.79 -11.32
C ARG A 81 -7.93 -8.26 -11.45
N PHE A 82 -6.77 -7.63 -11.35
CA PHE A 82 -6.67 -6.17 -11.22
C PHE A 82 -7.32 -5.43 -12.40
N ARG A 83 -7.10 -5.90 -13.63
CA ARG A 83 -7.71 -5.29 -14.81
C ARG A 83 -9.23 -5.44 -14.84
N ASP A 84 -9.74 -6.59 -14.41
CA ASP A 84 -11.18 -6.81 -14.27
C ASP A 84 -11.76 -5.90 -13.18
N LEU A 85 -11.08 -5.73 -12.04
CA LEU A 85 -11.50 -4.79 -11.01
C LEU A 85 -11.52 -3.34 -11.50
N CYS A 86 -10.66 -2.98 -12.45
CA CYS A 86 -10.65 -1.67 -13.08
C CYS A 86 -11.75 -1.47 -14.12
N SER A 87 -12.48 -2.51 -14.54
CA SER A 87 -13.62 -2.32 -15.47
C SER A 87 -14.80 -1.61 -14.82
N ASP A 88 -14.85 -1.62 -13.48
CA ASP A 88 -15.90 -0.95 -12.71
C ASP A 88 -15.63 0.56 -12.52
N ILE A 89 -14.51 1.07 -13.04
CA ILE A 89 -14.21 2.51 -13.01
C ILE A 89 -15.19 3.23 -13.95
N PRO A 90 -15.91 4.27 -13.47
CA PRO A 90 -16.86 5.00 -14.29
C PRO A 90 -16.24 5.57 -15.57
N ASP A 91 -16.95 5.45 -16.70
CA ASP A 91 -16.49 5.94 -17.99
C ASP A 91 -16.14 7.44 -17.95
N GLU A 92 -16.95 8.25 -17.25
CA GLU A 92 -16.70 9.68 -17.04
C GLU A 92 -15.33 9.98 -16.39
N TRP A 93 -14.87 9.11 -15.50
CA TRP A 93 -13.55 9.27 -14.86
C TRP A 93 -12.45 8.83 -15.82
N CYS A 94 -12.67 7.75 -16.57
CA CYS A 94 -11.76 7.28 -17.60
C CYS A 94 -11.53 8.35 -18.68
N GLU A 95 -12.59 9.02 -19.12
CA GLU A 95 -12.56 10.13 -20.07
C GLU A 95 -11.81 11.34 -19.51
N SER A 96 -12.10 11.74 -18.27
CA SER A 96 -11.43 12.87 -17.60
C SER A 96 -9.92 12.67 -17.44
N ILE A 97 -9.48 11.44 -17.13
CA ILE A 97 -8.07 11.10 -17.00
C ILE A 97 -7.39 10.98 -18.38
N GLY A 98 -8.14 10.47 -19.36
CA GLY A 98 -7.66 10.14 -20.70
C GLY A 98 -7.06 8.73 -20.76
N LYS A 99 -7.44 7.97 -21.81
CA LYS A 99 -7.10 6.54 -21.98
C LYS A 99 -5.61 6.23 -21.84
N GLN A 100 -4.72 7.02 -22.44
CA GLN A 100 -3.28 6.78 -22.39
C GLN A 100 -2.73 6.94 -20.97
N ARG A 101 -3.13 8.01 -20.27
CA ARG A 101 -2.68 8.29 -18.91
C ARG A 101 -3.23 7.25 -17.94
N LEU A 102 -4.49 6.86 -18.10
CA LEU A 102 -5.10 5.80 -17.31
C LEU A 102 -4.33 4.49 -17.47
N ASP A 103 -4.00 4.08 -18.70
CA ASP A 103 -3.23 2.86 -18.93
C ASP A 103 -1.84 2.88 -18.26
N ILE A 104 -1.15 4.02 -18.29
CA ILE A 104 0.14 4.20 -17.58
C ILE A 104 -0.04 4.03 -16.07
N LEU A 105 -1.07 4.64 -15.48
CA LEU A 105 -1.35 4.53 -14.06
C LEU A 105 -1.68 3.09 -13.65
N LEU A 106 -2.54 2.41 -14.41
CA LEU A 106 -2.90 1.02 -14.15
C LEU A 106 -1.68 0.09 -14.27
N LYS A 107 -0.84 0.26 -15.30
CA LYS A 107 0.42 -0.50 -15.44
C LYS A 107 1.37 -0.28 -14.26
N LYS A 108 1.43 0.94 -13.72
CA LYS A 108 2.26 1.25 -12.55
C LYS A 108 1.74 0.52 -11.30
N ILE A 109 0.43 0.52 -11.07
CA ILE A 109 -0.19 -0.21 -9.95
C ILE A 109 0.06 -1.71 -10.08
N GLU A 110 -0.17 -2.28 -11.26
CA GLU A 110 0.05 -3.69 -11.55
C GLU A 110 1.52 -4.10 -11.31
N SER A 111 2.46 -3.26 -11.75
CA SER A 111 3.90 -3.48 -11.50
C SER A 111 4.23 -3.44 -10.01
N ASN A 112 3.58 -2.58 -9.23
CA ASN A 112 3.76 -2.51 -7.78
C ASN A 112 3.20 -3.75 -7.06
N LEU A 113 2.05 -4.28 -7.49
CA LEU A 113 1.51 -5.53 -6.93
C LEU A 113 2.46 -6.71 -7.13
N MET A 114 3.18 -6.74 -8.26
CA MET A 114 4.13 -7.80 -8.58
C MET A 114 5.45 -7.74 -7.80
N ARG A 115 5.68 -6.68 -7.01
CA ARG A 115 6.91 -6.55 -6.21
C ARG A 115 7.03 -7.59 -5.11
N CYS A 116 5.93 -8.21 -4.69
CA CYS A 116 5.95 -9.34 -3.75
C CYS A 116 6.75 -10.55 -4.26
N ASN A 117 7.09 -10.60 -5.54
CA ASN A 117 7.94 -11.65 -6.12
C ASN A 117 9.44 -11.35 -5.98
N LEU A 118 9.81 -10.16 -5.51
CA LEU A 118 11.19 -9.75 -5.34
C LEU A 118 11.64 -9.99 -3.90
N ASN A 119 12.85 -10.54 -3.71
CA ASN A 119 13.37 -10.78 -2.36
C ASN A 119 13.52 -9.50 -1.54
N ASN A 120 13.85 -8.38 -2.18
CA ASN A 120 14.01 -7.09 -1.50
C ASN A 120 12.69 -6.51 -0.96
N PHE A 121 11.54 -6.94 -1.48
CA PHE A 121 10.25 -6.59 -0.91
C PHE A 121 10.10 -7.22 0.48
N TRP A 122 10.51 -8.47 0.64
CA TRP A 122 10.37 -9.20 1.90
C TRP A 122 11.45 -8.88 2.91
N SER A 123 12.68 -8.58 2.47
CA SER A 123 13.81 -8.34 3.38
C SER A 123 13.59 -7.14 4.30
N VAL A 124 12.89 -6.10 3.84
CA VAL A 124 12.58 -4.91 4.64
C VAL A 124 11.43 -5.13 5.64
N LEU A 125 10.76 -6.28 5.58
CA LEU A 125 9.63 -6.65 6.44
C LEU A 125 9.99 -7.75 7.47
N GLN A 126 11.26 -8.18 7.50
CA GLN A 126 11.78 -9.12 8.50
C GLN A 126 12.32 -8.35 9.70
#